data_AF-A0A3E2HB96-F1
#
_entry.id   AF-A0A3E2HB96-F1
#
_cell.length_a   1.000
_cell.length_b   1.000
_cell.length_c   1.000
_cell.angle_alpha   90.00
_cell.angle_beta   90.00
_cell.angle_gamma   90.00
#
_symmetry.space_group_name_H-M   'P 1'
#
loop_
_entity.id
_entity.type
_entity.pdbx_description
1 polymer ?
#
loop_
_entity_poly.entity_id
_entity_poly.type
_entity_poly.pdbx_seq_one_letter_code
_entity_poly.pdbx_strand_id
1 'polypeptide(L)'
;MVKFQGRAKELIQNRLINGLPDPSHRDMLSQFIEAKKTHPDVAGGLSLSDGRALPRGTAVAISPWATHFGKETYGEDAHNFNPDRWLQSPNETKDRYDERLLAMNRADLSWSFGERACIGKDIAKYEVYKVIATLHSLFGIRLIDPISEWNIKETLLTKQSGMDVQILWRLDVTADRLANTENKATTDVEESQ
;
A
#
# COMPACT_ATOMS: atom_id res chain seq x y z
N MET A 1 -11.58 -12.38 33.25
CA MET A 1 -11.41 -12.84 31.85
C MET A 1 -12.80 -13.12 31.27
N VAL A 2 -13.47 -12.09 30.76
CA VAL A 2 -14.90 -12.14 30.38
C VAL A 2 -15.05 -12.67 28.95
N LYS A 3 -16.00 -13.59 28.77
CA LYS A 3 -16.28 -14.43 27.60
C LYS A 3 -16.62 -13.64 26.32
N PHE A 4 -15.63 -13.03 25.67
CA PHE A 4 -15.80 -12.29 24.40
C PHE A 4 -16.32 -13.17 23.25
N GLN A 5 -16.02 -14.48 23.28
CA GLN A 5 -16.39 -15.41 22.20
C GLN A 5 -17.88 -15.76 22.15
N GLY A 6 -18.63 -15.64 23.27
CA GLY A 6 -20.06 -15.98 23.29
C GLY A 6 -20.92 -14.97 22.54
N ARG A 7 -20.69 -13.68 22.79
CA ARG A 7 -21.47 -12.59 22.20
C ARG A 7 -21.24 -12.43 20.71
N ALA A 8 -20.02 -12.71 20.23
CA ALA A 8 -19.71 -12.68 18.80
C ALA A 8 -20.47 -13.77 18.02
N LYS A 9 -20.58 -14.99 18.56
CA LYS A 9 -21.35 -16.08 17.92
C LYS A 9 -22.84 -15.76 17.84
N GLU A 10 -23.40 -15.20 18.90
CA GLU A 10 -24.81 -14.82 18.96
C GLU A 10 -25.15 -13.70 17.96
N LEU A 11 -24.27 -12.70 17.84
CA LEU A 11 -24.42 -11.62 16.85
C LEU A 11 -24.30 -12.12 15.41
N ILE A 12 -23.43 -13.10 15.14
CA ILE A 12 -23.29 -13.72 13.83
C ILE A 12 -24.54 -14.54 13.50
N GLN A 13 -25.05 -15.36 14.43
CA GLN A 13 -26.28 -16.12 14.23
C GLN A 13 -27.49 -15.20 14.00
N ASN A 14 -27.63 -14.13 14.78
CA ASN A 14 -28.73 -13.17 14.59
C ASN A 14 -28.62 -12.41 13.26
N ARG A 15 -27.42 -12.16 12.74
CA ARG A 15 -27.20 -11.58 11.40
C ARG A 15 -27.52 -12.56 10.27
N LEU A 16 -27.26 -13.85 10.47
CA LEU A 16 -27.62 -14.89 9.50
C LEU A 16 -29.14 -15.12 9.44
N ILE A 17 -29.85 -14.95 10.56
CA ILE A 17 -31.30 -15.13 10.65
C ILE A 17 -32.06 -13.94 10.06
N ASN A 18 -31.61 -12.70 10.33
CA ASN A 18 -32.38 -11.49 10.01
C ASN A 18 -31.91 -10.78 8.72
N GLY A 19 -30.88 -11.28 8.05
CA GLY A 19 -30.29 -10.66 6.86
C GLY A 19 -29.39 -9.47 7.18
N LEU A 20 -28.57 -9.05 6.20
CA LEU A 20 -27.78 -7.81 6.30
C LEU A 20 -28.72 -6.61 6.14
N PRO A 21 -28.61 -5.58 7.01
CA PRO A 21 -29.32 -4.32 6.81
C PRO A 21 -28.93 -3.70 5.46
N ASP A 22 -29.87 -2.98 4.85
CA ASP A 22 -29.65 -2.27 3.59
C ASP A 22 -28.43 -1.32 3.72
N PRO A 23 -27.40 -1.45 2.87
CA PRO A 23 -26.15 -0.69 3.00
C PRO A 23 -26.30 0.82 2.71
N SER A 24 -27.51 1.34 2.59
CA SER A 24 -27.75 2.75 2.35
C SER A 24 -27.29 3.61 3.53
N HIS A 25 -26.64 4.73 3.23
CA HIS A 25 -26.05 5.67 4.19
C HIS A 25 -27.05 6.20 5.25
N ARG A 26 -28.37 6.04 5.01
CA ARG A 26 -29.44 6.40 5.94
C ARG A 26 -29.54 5.45 7.13
N ASP A 27 -29.20 4.17 6.96
CA ASP A 27 -29.36 3.18 8.02
C ASP A 27 -28.26 3.29 9.09
N MET A 28 -27.03 3.62 8.69
CA MET A 28 -25.93 3.89 9.64
C MET A 28 -26.25 5.02 10.63
N LEU A 29 -26.93 6.08 10.17
CA LEU A 29 -27.28 7.21 11.02
C LEU A 29 -28.35 6.84 12.06
N SER A 30 -29.33 6.02 11.66
CA SER A 30 -30.37 5.49 12.54
C SER A 30 -29.78 4.55 13.59
N GLN A 31 -28.87 3.65 13.18
CA GLN A 31 -28.13 2.77 14.09
C GLN A 31 -27.26 3.57 15.08
N PHE A 32 -26.67 4.70 14.63
CA PHE A 32 -25.91 5.61 15.48
C PHE A 32 -26.76 6.30 16.56
N ILE A 33 -27.94 6.81 16.18
CA ILE A 33 -28.86 7.47 17.12
C ILE A 33 -29.33 6.49 18.19
N GLU A 34 -29.64 5.26 17.80
CA GLU A 34 -30.10 4.23 18.73
C GLU A 34 -28.99 3.78 19.68
N ALA A 35 -27.78 3.53 19.15
CA ALA A 35 -26.62 3.19 19.96
C ALA A 35 -26.28 4.26 21.00
N LYS A 36 -26.41 5.56 20.63
CA LYS A 36 -26.20 6.71 21.52
C LYS A 36 -27.23 6.79 22.65
N LYS A 37 -28.48 6.35 22.41
CA LYS A 37 -29.53 6.28 23.45
C LYS A 37 -29.30 5.13 24.42
N THR A 38 -28.87 3.97 23.92
CA THR A 38 -28.73 2.74 24.73
C THR A 38 -27.43 2.67 25.52
N HIS A 39 -26.36 3.33 25.07
CA HIS A 39 -25.02 3.22 25.66
C HIS A 39 -24.29 4.57 25.72
N PRO A 40 -24.68 5.49 26.63
CA PRO A 40 -24.11 6.84 26.73
C PRO A 40 -22.63 6.86 27.19
N ASP A 41 -22.18 5.81 27.86
CA ASP A 41 -20.81 5.56 28.34
C ASP A 41 -19.85 5.09 27.24
N VAL A 42 -20.37 4.66 26.08
CA VAL A 42 -19.60 4.27 24.89
C VAL A 42 -19.22 5.49 24.03
N ALA A 43 -19.65 6.70 24.42
CA ALA A 43 -19.53 7.96 23.69
C ALA A 43 -18.13 8.64 23.74
N GLY A 44 -17.06 7.92 24.07
CA GLY A 44 -15.67 8.38 23.89
C GLY A 44 -15.13 8.09 22.48
N GLY A 45 -15.95 8.34 21.46
CA GLY A 45 -15.63 8.07 20.06
C GLY A 45 -14.51 8.95 19.48
N LEU A 46 -14.15 8.74 18.22
CA LEU A 46 -13.20 9.60 17.49
C LEU A 46 -13.95 10.72 16.76
N SER A 47 -13.61 11.98 17.02
CA SER A 47 -14.12 13.10 16.22
C SER A 47 -13.22 13.34 15.01
N LEU A 48 -13.83 13.38 13.83
CA LEU A 48 -13.17 13.75 12.57
C LEU A 48 -13.00 15.28 12.51
N SER A 49 -12.08 15.73 11.65
CA SER A 49 -11.76 17.15 11.46
C SER A 49 -12.94 17.99 10.96
N ASP A 50 -13.94 17.38 10.34
CA ASP A 50 -15.17 18.03 9.87
C ASP A 50 -16.31 18.00 10.90
N GLY A 51 -16.02 17.60 12.14
CA GLY A 51 -16.99 17.59 13.25
C GLY A 51 -17.87 16.34 13.31
N ARG A 52 -17.74 15.40 12.37
CA ARG A 52 -18.41 14.09 12.48
C ARG A 52 -17.80 13.27 13.61
N ALA A 53 -18.61 12.45 14.29
CA ALA A 53 -18.16 11.57 15.36
C ALA A 53 -18.28 10.09 14.96
N LEU A 54 -17.22 9.33 15.18
CA LEU A 54 -17.17 7.89 15.00
C LEU A 54 -17.35 7.20 16.37
N PRO A 55 -18.44 6.46 16.60
CA PRO A 55 -18.64 5.72 17.84
C PRO A 55 -17.52 4.73 18.11
N ARG A 56 -17.26 4.44 19.38
CA ARG A 56 -16.40 3.32 19.76
C ARG A 56 -16.94 2.02 19.18
N GLY A 57 -16.05 1.20 18.64
CA GLY A 57 -16.41 -0.08 18.01
C GLY A 57 -16.76 0.02 16.52
N THR A 58 -16.71 1.22 15.94
CA THR A 58 -16.86 1.40 14.49
C THR A 58 -15.68 0.75 13.75
N ALA A 59 -15.97 -0.14 12.81
CA ALA A 59 -14.96 -0.68 11.90
C ALA A 59 -14.65 0.36 10.82
N VAL A 60 -13.38 0.70 10.66
CA VAL A 60 -12.90 1.66 9.65
C VAL A 60 -11.94 0.92 8.71
N ALA A 61 -12.16 1.09 7.42
CA ALA A 61 -11.26 0.62 6.37
C ALA A 61 -10.95 1.79 5.45
N ILE A 62 -9.72 1.80 4.93
CA ILE A 62 -9.26 2.78 3.95
C ILE A 62 -8.95 1.99 2.68
N SER A 63 -9.36 2.50 1.52
CA SER A 63 -9.04 1.90 0.22
C SER A 63 -7.74 2.51 -0.31
N PRO A 64 -6.61 1.78 -0.33
CA PRO A 64 -5.37 2.29 -0.91
C PRO A 64 -5.56 2.67 -2.37
N TRP A 65 -6.36 1.90 -3.13
CA TRP A 65 -6.65 2.20 -4.52
C TRP A 65 -7.27 3.59 -4.68
N ALA A 66 -8.33 3.89 -3.93
CA ALA A 66 -8.98 5.20 -4.02
C ALA A 66 -8.03 6.35 -3.59
N THR A 67 -7.21 6.12 -2.56
CA THR A 67 -6.24 7.11 -2.08
C THR A 67 -5.10 7.34 -3.08
N HIS A 68 -4.51 6.28 -3.62
CA HIS A 68 -3.37 6.32 -4.54
C HIS A 68 -3.69 6.90 -5.91
N PHE A 69 -4.96 6.93 -6.30
CA PHE A 69 -5.43 7.58 -7.54
C PHE A 69 -6.12 8.93 -7.30
N GLY A 70 -6.04 9.48 -6.08
CA GLY A 70 -6.61 10.78 -5.74
C GLY A 70 -5.89 11.94 -6.43
N LYS A 71 -6.56 12.61 -7.37
CA LYS A 71 -6.00 13.75 -8.13
C LYS A 71 -5.59 14.94 -7.25
N GLU A 72 -6.23 15.12 -6.11
CA GLU A 72 -5.87 16.16 -5.14
C GLU A 72 -4.43 15.99 -4.63
N THR A 73 -3.97 14.75 -4.43
CA THR A 73 -2.62 14.46 -3.95
C THR A 73 -1.63 14.22 -5.09
N TYR A 74 -2.05 13.45 -6.10
CA TYR A 74 -1.15 12.98 -7.15
C TYR A 74 -1.23 13.80 -8.45
N GLY A 75 -2.15 14.75 -8.57
CA GLY A 75 -2.34 15.56 -9.77
C GLY A 75 -3.27 14.91 -10.80
N GLU A 76 -3.54 15.63 -11.89
CA GLU A 76 -4.50 15.20 -12.92
C GLU A 76 -4.11 13.89 -13.64
N ASP A 77 -2.82 13.61 -13.72
CA ASP A 77 -2.24 12.41 -14.30
C ASP A 77 -2.05 11.29 -13.27
N ALA A 78 -2.81 11.28 -12.16
CA ALA A 78 -2.74 10.25 -11.12
C ALA A 78 -2.89 8.81 -11.65
N HIS A 79 -3.61 8.62 -12.77
CA HIS A 79 -3.79 7.32 -13.41
C HIS A 79 -2.66 6.93 -14.37
N ASN A 80 -1.70 7.82 -14.60
CA ASN A 80 -0.56 7.58 -15.48
C ASN A 80 0.66 7.17 -14.66
N PHE A 81 1.42 6.21 -15.18
CA PHE A 81 2.71 5.87 -14.61
C PHE A 81 3.72 7.00 -14.86
N ASN A 82 4.00 7.79 -13.84
CA ASN A 82 4.92 8.92 -13.87
C ASN A 82 5.87 8.86 -12.65
N PRO A 83 7.08 8.27 -12.81
CA PRO A 83 8.03 8.17 -11.70
C PRO A 83 8.61 9.54 -11.31
N ASP A 84 8.72 10.47 -12.26
CA ASP A 84 9.26 11.82 -12.04
C ASP A 84 8.41 12.65 -11.07
N ARG A 85 7.16 12.24 -10.82
CA ARG A 85 6.29 12.83 -9.78
C ARG A 85 6.96 12.84 -8.42
N TRP A 86 7.84 11.90 -8.11
CA TRP A 86 8.54 11.85 -6.81
C TRP A 86 9.77 12.75 -6.75
N LEU A 87 10.15 13.37 -7.87
CA LEU A 87 11.32 14.24 -7.99
C LEU A 87 10.90 15.71 -7.99
N GLN A 88 11.87 16.58 -7.68
CA GLN A 88 11.69 18.02 -7.81
C GLN A 88 11.66 18.38 -9.29
N SER A 89 10.61 19.08 -9.73
CA SER A 89 10.53 19.54 -11.11
C SER A 89 11.52 20.69 -11.36
N PRO A 90 12.06 20.86 -12.59
CA PRO A 90 13.04 21.91 -12.89
C PRO A 90 12.59 23.34 -12.54
N ASN A 91 11.28 23.61 -12.63
CA ASN A 91 10.68 24.92 -12.37
C ASN A 91 9.96 24.99 -11.00
N GLU A 92 10.19 24.02 -10.12
CA GLU A 92 9.55 23.94 -8.81
C GLU A 92 10.48 24.44 -7.72
N THR A 93 9.98 25.36 -6.89
CA THR A 93 10.71 25.82 -5.71
C THR A 93 10.86 24.68 -4.70
N LYS A 94 11.95 24.69 -3.92
CA LYS A 94 12.20 23.66 -2.92
C LYS A 94 11.05 23.53 -1.91
N ASP A 95 10.52 24.65 -1.42
CA ASP A 95 9.43 24.64 -0.43
C ASP A 95 8.16 23.97 -0.99
N ARG A 96 7.82 24.25 -2.26
CA ARG A 96 6.68 23.62 -2.94
C ARG A 96 6.90 22.12 -3.12
N TYR A 97 8.11 21.73 -3.51
CA TYR A 97 8.49 20.32 -3.63
C TYR A 97 8.36 19.58 -2.30
N ASP A 98 8.90 20.14 -1.21
CA ASP A 98 8.88 19.53 0.11
C ASP A 98 7.45 19.39 0.64
N GLU A 99 6.59 20.41 0.44
CA GLU A 99 5.16 20.36 0.80
C GLU A 99 4.42 19.26 0.02
N ARG A 100 4.61 19.22 -1.31
CA ARG A 100 3.99 18.22 -2.18
C ARG A 100 4.44 16.80 -1.83
N LEU A 101 5.74 16.61 -1.62
CA LEU A 101 6.30 15.32 -1.23
C LEU A 101 5.77 14.86 0.12
N LEU A 102 5.61 15.78 1.09
CA LEU A 102 5.02 15.47 2.38
C LEU A 102 3.55 15.04 2.25
N ALA A 103 2.76 15.72 1.41
CA ALA A 103 1.37 15.33 1.13
C ALA A 103 1.30 13.94 0.49
N MET A 104 2.12 13.67 -0.52
CA MET A 104 2.19 12.36 -1.18
C MET A 104 2.63 11.24 -0.23
N ASN A 105 3.61 11.49 0.63
CA ASN A 105 4.07 10.52 1.63
C ASN A 105 3.01 10.21 2.69
N ARG A 106 2.16 11.18 3.05
CA ARG A 106 1.04 10.96 3.98
C ARG A 106 -0.08 10.13 3.37
N ALA A 107 -0.28 10.24 2.06
CA ALA A 107 -1.28 9.47 1.31
C ALA A 107 -0.77 8.10 0.84
N ASP A 108 0.54 7.83 0.92
CA ASP A 108 1.10 6.55 0.49
C ASP A 108 0.78 5.43 1.48
N LEU A 109 -0.19 4.60 1.10
CA LEU A 109 -0.63 3.42 1.83
C LEU A 109 -0.01 2.11 1.33
N SER A 110 1.07 2.14 0.53
CA SER A 110 1.74 0.93 0.02
C SER A 110 2.15 -0.05 1.12
N TRP A 111 2.47 0.47 2.31
CA TRP A 111 2.82 -0.31 3.49
C TRP A 111 1.89 -0.05 4.68
N SER A 112 0.71 0.54 4.44
CA SER A 112 -0.16 1.10 5.48
C SER A 112 0.55 2.19 6.33
N PHE A 113 -0.07 2.66 7.40
CA PHE A 113 0.43 3.74 8.25
C PHE A 113 0.16 3.49 9.75
N GLY A 114 0.91 4.18 10.62
CA GLY A 114 0.73 4.14 12.07
C GLY A 114 1.17 2.82 12.73
N GLU A 115 0.59 2.50 13.88
CA GLU A 115 0.93 1.31 14.68
C GLU A 115 0.59 -0.02 14.00
N ARG A 116 -0.21 0.02 12.93
CA ARG A 116 -0.62 -1.14 12.13
C ARG A 116 0.04 -1.15 10.74
N ALA A 117 1.07 -0.34 10.55
CA ALA A 117 1.91 -0.40 9.36
C ALA A 117 2.53 -1.79 9.19
N CYS A 118 2.86 -2.15 7.96
CA CYS A 118 3.48 -3.43 7.64
C CYS A 118 4.83 -3.57 8.35
N ILE A 119 4.96 -4.56 9.23
CA ILE A 119 6.20 -4.85 9.95
C ILE A 119 7.34 -5.30 9.02
N GLY A 120 7.00 -5.84 7.84
CA GLY A 120 7.96 -6.30 6.83
C GLY A 120 8.40 -5.22 5.83
N LYS A 121 7.98 -3.96 6.01
CA LYS A 121 8.23 -2.85 5.08
C LYS A 121 9.71 -2.72 4.71
N ASP A 122 10.59 -2.71 5.70
CA ASP A 122 12.00 -2.44 5.45
C ASP A 122 12.68 -3.61 4.74
N ILE A 123 12.40 -4.86 5.16
CA ILE A 123 12.92 -6.07 4.50
C ILE A 123 12.45 -6.10 3.04
N ALA A 124 11.16 -5.90 2.79
CA ALA A 124 10.62 -5.94 1.44
C ALA A 124 11.20 -4.82 0.56
N LYS A 125 11.45 -3.62 1.11
CA LYS A 125 12.15 -2.55 0.37
C LYS A 125 13.56 -2.97 -0.01
N TYR A 126 14.32 -3.57 0.91
CA TYR A 126 15.66 -4.06 0.59
C TYR A 126 15.63 -5.10 -0.52
N GLU A 127 14.72 -6.07 -0.44
CA GLU A 127 14.57 -7.11 -1.46
C GLU A 127 14.22 -6.50 -2.82
N VAL A 128 13.21 -5.62 -2.89
CA VAL A 128 12.80 -4.95 -4.13
C VAL A 128 13.95 -4.16 -4.74
N TYR A 129 14.67 -3.37 -3.93
CA TYR A 129 15.80 -2.58 -4.43
C TYR A 129 16.94 -3.45 -4.95
N LYS A 130 17.29 -4.52 -4.25
CA LYS A 130 18.33 -5.45 -4.69
C LYS A 130 17.91 -6.18 -5.97
N VAL A 131 16.70 -6.73 -6.00
CA VAL A 131 16.20 -7.48 -7.17
C VAL A 131 16.14 -6.58 -8.41
N ILE A 132 15.54 -5.39 -8.31
CA ILE A 132 15.41 -4.49 -9.47
C ILE A 132 16.79 -4.03 -9.95
N ALA A 133 17.68 -3.61 -9.04
CA ALA A 133 19.02 -3.18 -9.41
C ALA A 133 19.81 -4.30 -10.09
N THR A 134 19.82 -5.51 -9.51
CA THR A 134 20.51 -6.67 -10.08
C THR A 134 19.94 -7.05 -11.43
N LEU A 135 18.61 -7.11 -11.58
CA LEU A 135 17.97 -7.44 -12.85
C LEU A 135 18.35 -6.44 -13.95
N HIS A 136 18.27 -5.14 -13.67
CA HIS A 136 18.58 -4.10 -14.66
C HIS A 136 20.09 -4.00 -14.97
N SER A 137 20.95 -4.30 -14.00
CA SER A 137 22.40 -4.36 -14.20
C SER A 137 22.83 -5.53 -15.06
N LEU A 138 22.18 -6.70 -14.94
CA LEU A 138 22.62 -7.92 -15.61
C LEU A 138 21.88 -8.23 -16.91
N PHE A 139 20.62 -7.81 -17.01
CA PHE A 139 19.73 -8.26 -18.08
C PHE A 139 19.08 -7.09 -18.83
N GLY A 140 18.94 -7.27 -20.14
CA GLY A 140 17.96 -6.55 -20.94
C GLY A 140 16.64 -7.29 -20.87
N ILE A 141 15.60 -6.65 -20.33
CA ILE A 141 14.26 -7.21 -20.19
C ILE A 141 13.34 -6.47 -21.17
N ARG A 142 12.61 -7.22 -21.99
CA ARG A 142 11.65 -6.67 -22.96
C ARG A 142 10.36 -7.48 -22.93
N LEU A 143 9.21 -6.82 -23.08
CA LEU A 143 7.95 -7.51 -23.33
C LEU A 143 8.02 -8.23 -24.68
N ILE A 144 7.53 -9.47 -24.73
CA ILE A 144 7.41 -10.21 -25.99
C ILE A 144 6.39 -9.53 -26.89
N ASP A 145 5.26 -9.14 -26.32
CA ASP A 145 4.22 -8.37 -26.98
C ASP A 145 3.88 -7.12 -26.15
N PRO A 146 4.34 -5.92 -26.58
CA PRO A 146 4.06 -4.67 -25.87
C PRO A 146 2.61 -4.21 -25.94
N ILE A 147 1.80 -4.72 -26.88
CA ILE A 147 0.40 -4.33 -27.05
C ILE A 147 -0.57 -5.33 -26.40
N SER A 148 -0.07 -6.50 -25.97
CA SER A 148 -0.90 -7.48 -25.28
C SER A 148 -1.45 -6.90 -23.97
N GLU A 149 -2.74 -7.09 -23.76
CA GLU A 149 -3.36 -6.78 -22.47
C GLU A 149 -2.91 -7.79 -21.41
N TRP A 150 -2.75 -7.32 -20.17
CA TRP A 150 -2.51 -8.16 -19.01
C TRP A 150 -3.76 -8.24 -18.13
N ASN A 151 -3.81 -9.27 -17.29
CA ASN A 151 -4.90 -9.50 -16.37
C ASN A 151 -4.51 -9.15 -14.95
N ILE A 152 -5.41 -8.48 -14.25
CA ILE A 152 -5.30 -8.19 -12.81
C ILE A 152 -6.35 -9.01 -12.08
N LYS A 153 -5.91 -9.81 -11.11
CA LYS A 153 -6.78 -10.56 -10.21
C LYS A 153 -6.68 -10.01 -8.79
N GLU A 154 -7.78 -9.46 -8.31
CA GLU A 154 -7.91 -8.98 -6.94
C GLU A 154 -8.14 -10.17 -6.00
N THR A 155 -7.23 -10.34 -5.04
CA THR A 155 -7.37 -11.31 -3.94
C THR A 155 -7.00 -10.62 -2.64
N LEU A 156 -6.36 -11.30 -1.68
CA LEU A 156 -5.71 -10.59 -0.56
C LEU A 156 -4.63 -9.62 -1.06
N LEU A 157 -3.98 -9.96 -2.18
CA LEU A 157 -3.05 -9.11 -2.92
C LEU A 157 -3.48 -9.04 -4.38
N THR A 158 -3.13 -7.94 -5.04
CA THR A 158 -3.34 -7.77 -6.48
C THR A 158 -2.31 -8.60 -7.24
N LYS A 159 -2.75 -9.58 -8.03
CA LYS A 159 -1.87 -10.42 -8.84
C LYS A 159 -1.99 -10.05 -10.31
N GLN A 160 -0.86 -9.88 -10.99
CA GLN A 160 -0.80 -9.56 -12.42
C GLN A 160 -0.38 -10.83 -13.19
N SER A 161 -0.92 -11.03 -14.39
CA SER A 161 -0.60 -12.17 -15.27
C SER A 161 -0.78 -11.81 -16.74
N GLY A 162 -0.12 -12.55 -17.64
CA GLY A 162 -0.13 -12.22 -19.08
C GLY A 162 0.87 -11.14 -19.49
N MET A 163 2.02 -11.08 -18.80
CA MET A 163 3.13 -10.19 -19.13
C MET A 163 4.36 -11.03 -19.48
N ASP A 164 4.34 -11.63 -20.66
CA ASP A 164 5.45 -12.47 -21.10
C ASP A 164 6.65 -11.59 -21.49
N VAL A 165 7.82 -11.93 -20.96
CA VAL A 165 9.06 -11.17 -21.14
C VAL A 165 10.17 -12.02 -21.74
N GLN A 166 10.95 -11.41 -22.63
CA GLN A 166 12.24 -11.91 -23.05
C GLN A 166 13.32 -11.30 -22.15
N ILE A 167 14.18 -12.16 -21.60
CA ILE A 167 15.31 -11.77 -20.75
C ILE A 167 16.60 -12.16 -21.47
N LEU A 168 17.46 -11.19 -21.72
CA LEU A 168 18.74 -11.37 -22.41
C LEU A 168 19.87 -10.87 -21.52
N TRP A 169 21.00 -11.57 -21.50
CA TRP A 169 22.21 -11.06 -20.85
C TRP A 169 22.68 -9.77 -21.52
N ARG A 170 23.06 -8.80 -20.70
CA ARG A 170 23.69 -7.56 -21.17
C ARG A 170 25.12 -7.84 -21.61
N LEU A 171 25.40 -7.65 -22.90
CA LEU A 171 26.71 -7.92 -23.51
C LEU A 171 27.82 -7.00 -22.98
N ASP A 172 27.47 -5.84 -22.42
CA ASP A 172 28.36 -4.89 -21.73
C ASP A 172 28.78 -5.36 -20.33
N VAL A 173 28.19 -6.44 -19.82
CA VAL A 173 28.54 -7.08 -18.56
C VAL A 173 29.15 -8.45 -18.87
N THR A 174 30.47 -8.47 -19.10
CA THR A 174 31.20 -9.74 -19.18
C THR A 174 31.04 -10.50 -17.86
N ALA A 175 30.76 -11.80 -17.95
CA ALA A 175 30.58 -12.70 -16.80
C ALA A 175 31.77 -12.63 -15.81
N ASP A 176 32.96 -12.29 -16.29
CA ASP A 176 34.18 -12.07 -15.50
C ASP A 176 34.02 -10.99 -14.41
N ARG A 177 33.14 -9.99 -14.58
CA ARG A 177 32.94 -8.94 -13.56
C ARG A 177 32.21 -9.44 -12.33
N LEU A 178 31.35 -10.46 -12.46
CA LEU A 178 30.64 -11.08 -11.34
C LEU A 178 31.55 -12.04 -10.56
N ALA A 179 32.35 -12.85 -11.27
CA ALA A 179 33.34 -13.72 -10.63
C ALA A 179 34.39 -12.94 -9.82
N ASN A 180 34.74 -11.73 -10.28
CA ASN A 180 35.69 -10.86 -9.57
C ASN A 180 35.10 -10.07 -8.40
N THR A 181 33.76 -9.94 -8.30
CA THR A 181 33.14 -9.25 -7.15
C THR A 181 33.05 -10.15 -5.92
N GLU A 182 32.88 -11.47 -6.11
CA GLU A 182 32.94 -12.44 -5.01
C GLU A 182 34.35 -12.53 -4.40
N ASN A 183 35.40 -12.49 -5.23
CA ASN A 183 36.78 -12.51 -4.74
C ASN A 183 37.16 -11.24 -3.96
N LYS A 184 36.61 -10.07 -4.33
CA LYS A 184 36.91 -8.80 -3.65
C LYS A 184 36.19 -8.66 -2.31
N ALA A 185 34.93 -9.12 -2.22
CA ALA A 185 34.19 -9.16 -0.95
C ALA A 185 34.83 -10.11 0.09
N THR A 186 35.56 -11.13 -0.36
CA THR A 186 36.24 -12.09 0.52
C THR A 186 37.60 -11.55 1.02
N THR A 187 38.28 -10.71 0.22
CA THR A 187 39.55 -10.07 0.61
C THR A 187 39.36 -8.87 1.53
N ASP A 188 38.29 -8.08 1.37
CA ASP A 188 38.01 -6.92 2.23
C ASP A 188 37.60 -7.33 3.68
N VAL A 189 37.18 -8.59 3.90
CA VAL A 189 36.87 -9.14 5.23
C VAL A 189 38.13 -9.64 5.96
N GLU A 190 39.18 -10.04 5.23
CA GLU A 190 40.45 -10.46 5.82
C GLU A 190 41.40 -9.28 6.14
N GLU A 191 41.27 -8.14 5.45
CA GLU A 191 42.07 -6.93 5.73
C GLU A 191 41.53 -6.04 6.86
N SER A 192 40.40 -6.41 7.49
CA SER A 192 39.77 -5.66 8.59
C SER A 192 39.81 -6.36 9.95
N GLN A 193 40.70 -7.34 10.14
CA GLN A 193 41.04 -7.95 11.44
C GLN A 193 42.45 -7.63 11.90
#